data_AF-A0AAJ0FKE2-F1
#
_entry.id   AF-A0AAJ0FKE2-F1
#
_cell.length_a   1.000
_cell.length_b   1.000
_cell.length_c   1.000
_cell.angle_alpha   90.00
_cell.angle_beta   90.00
_cell.angle_gamma   90.00
#
_symmetry.space_group_name_H-M   'P 1'
#
loop_
_entity.id
_entity.type
_entity.pdbx_description
1 polymer ?
#
loop_
_entity_poly.entity_id
_entity_poly.type
_entity_poly.pdbx_seq_one_letter_code
_entity_poly.pdbx_strand_id
1 'polypeptide(L)'
;MHLIFSFLLAGAISITQWNTVETCTETPTTTTVTVPETVTIPGEGEITTVTVPTTVTLPGEDEIITVTVPTTVVSVTTTTTSTTETTTVAGGAACPTASQILLNPSFETDDAWIRQSNPSIPSGFVRRTVGSEAADGSAIMQTAIDRVVNAHEGNQLLQAVRVCPGEKYQFSMILRTISASAPDRPTLVSVLADGAVFLQSGALTVENGWVPFTGTFTAKADTVLIQIRFWNSSPETSPNAIWSYLWIDAVTATRIA
;
A
#
# COMPACT_ATOMS: atom_id res chain seq x y z
N MET A 1 -4.72 -12.28 72.72
CA MET A 1 -5.72 -12.30 71.63
C MET A 1 -5.75 -13.72 71.10
N HIS A 2 -6.79 -14.47 71.45
CA HIS A 2 -6.97 -15.89 71.16
C HIS A 2 -7.58 -16.05 69.75
N LEU A 3 -7.09 -17.02 68.97
CA LEU A 3 -7.91 -17.70 67.96
C LEU A 3 -7.53 -19.18 67.94
N ILE A 4 -8.44 -19.97 68.50
CA ILE A 4 -8.51 -21.42 68.45
C ILE A 4 -9.37 -21.76 67.23
N PHE A 5 -8.87 -22.58 66.32
CA PHE A 5 -9.70 -23.26 65.31
C PHE A 5 -9.89 -24.71 65.76
N SER A 6 -11.10 -25.01 66.24
CA SER A 6 -11.57 -26.36 66.49
C SER A 6 -12.32 -26.85 65.24
N PHE A 7 -11.91 -27.99 64.70
CA PHE A 7 -12.78 -28.84 63.88
C PHE A 7 -12.90 -30.20 64.59
N LEU A 8 -14.14 -30.61 64.85
CA LEU A 8 -14.53 -31.84 65.52
C LEU A 8 -15.38 -32.69 64.56
N LEU A 9 -15.34 -34.00 64.79
CA LEU A 9 -16.14 -35.13 64.24
C LEU A 9 -15.70 -35.67 62.87
N ALA A 10 -15.13 -36.89 62.79
CA ALA A 10 -15.60 -38.23 63.16
C ALA A 10 -16.28 -38.96 61.98
N GLY A 11 -15.69 -40.08 61.58
CA GLY A 11 -16.27 -41.01 60.61
C GLY A 11 -15.26 -42.10 60.25
N ALA A 12 -15.50 -43.30 60.73
CA ALA A 12 -14.62 -44.46 60.56
C ALA A 12 -14.66 -45.06 59.14
N ILE A 13 -13.58 -45.77 58.84
CA ILE A 13 -13.14 -46.42 57.60
C ILE A 13 -14.10 -47.51 57.09
N SER A 14 -14.25 -47.62 55.75
CA SER A 14 -14.18 -48.90 55.04
C SER A 14 -13.94 -48.66 53.55
N ILE A 15 -12.73 -48.94 53.07
CA ILE A 15 -12.41 -48.89 51.63
C ILE A 15 -12.28 -50.34 51.16
N THR A 16 -13.31 -50.83 50.47
CA THR A 16 -13.28 -52.12 49.78
C THR A 16 -12.48 -51.94 48.50
N GLN A 17 -11.34 -52.61 48.42
CA GLN A 17 -10.46 -52.65 47.26
C GLN A 17 -11.16 -53.40 46.10
N TRP A 18 -11.38 -52.70 44.99
CA TRP A 18 -11.75 -53.30 43.70
C TRP A 18 -10.55 -53.18 42.76
N ASN A 19 -9.77 -54.25 42.65
CA ASN A 19 -8.79 -54.39 41.57
C ASN A 19 -9.44 -55.24 40.47
N THR A 20 -10.06 -54.58 39.49
CA THR A 20 -10.30 -55.18 38.17
C THR A 20 -9.53 -54.34 37.16
N VAL A 21 -8.40 -54.87 36.70
CA VAL A 21 -7.63 -54.28 35.60
C VAL A 21 -8.23 -54.86 34.32
N GLU A 22 -9.17 -54.15 33.71
CA GLU A 22 -9.58 -54.42 32.33
C GLU A 22 -8.52 -53.85 31.40
N THR A 23 -7.79 -54.72 30.71
CA THR A 23 -6.90 -54.30 29.61
C THR A 23 -7.74 -54.05 28.37
N CYS A 24 -8.11 -52.79 28.13
CA CYS A 24 -8.67 -52.35 26.86
C CYS A 24 -7.58 -52.43 25.77
N THR A 25 -7.81 -53.24 24.75
CA THR A 25 -6.96 -53.28 23.56
C THR A 25 -7.54 -52.28 22.56
N GLU A 26 -6.99 -51.06 22.54
CA GLU A 26 -7.41 -50.05 21.56
C GLU A 26 -6.86 -50.39 20.17
N THR A 27 -7.73 -50.34 19.17
CA THR A 27 -7.35 -50.53 17.77
C THR A 27 -6.69 -49.22 17.29
N PRO A 28 -5.46 -49.24 16.75
CA PRO A 28 -4.81 -48.00 16.31
C PRO A 28 -5.62 -47.38 15.18
N THR A 29 -6.04 -46.13 15.38
CA THR A 29 -6.78 -45.36 14.37
C THR A 29 -5.78 -44.48 13.62
N THR A 30 -5.63 -44.70 12.31
CA THR A 30 -4.73 -43.89 11.48
C THR A 30 -5.43 -42.61 11.04
N THR A 31 -4.80 -41.45 11.27
CA THR A 31 -5.29 -40.17 10.77
C THR A 31 -4.38 -39.66 9.66
N THR A 32 -4.98 -39.31 8.51
CA THR A 32 -4.28 -38.75 7.36
C THR A 32 -4.52 -37.24 7.31
N VAL A 33 -3.45 -36.46 7.27
CA VAL A 33 -3.51 -35.00 7.14
C VAL A 33 -2.92 -34.60 5.79
N THR A 34 -3.67 -33.84 5.01
CA THR A 34 -3.21 -33.28 3.72
C THR A 34 -3.02 -31.78 3.89
N VAL A 35 -1.80 -31.30 3.67
CA VAL A 35 -1.47 -29.86 3.71
C VAL A 35 -1.15 -29.40 2.28
N PRO A 36 -1.90 -28.45 1.71
CA PRO A 36 -1.58 -27.90 0.39
C PRO A 36 -0.48 -26.85 0.50
N GLU A 37 0.58 -26.99 -0.29
CA GLU A 37 1.57 -25.94 -0.52
C GLU A 37 1.34 -25.30 -1.89
N THR A 38 1.29 -23.97 -1.92
CA THR A 38 1.18 -23.17 -3.14
C THR A 38 2.51 -22.52 -3.48
N VAL A 39 3.01 -22.79 -4.69
CA VAL A 39 4.19 -22.12 -5.23
C VAL A 39 3.75 -21.16 -6.33
N THR A 40 4.06 -19.88 -6.16
CA THR A 40 3.83 -18.84 -7.16
C THR A 40 5.12 -18.61 -7.93
N ILE A 41 5.10 -18.89 -9.23
CA ILE A 41 6.24 -18.61 -10.12
C ILE A 41 5.92 -17.34 -10.91
N PRO A 42 6.67 -16.24 -10.74
CA PRO A 42 6.48 -15.05 -11.54
C PRO A 42 7.00 -15.29 -12.97
N GLY A 43 6.08 -15.41 -13.91
CA GLY A 43 6.35 -15.31 -15.35
C GLY A 43 5.92 -13.93 -15.86
N GLU A 44 6.64 -13.42 -16.85
CA GLU A 44 6.33 -12.14 -17.52
C GLU A 44 5.13 -12.35 -18.45
N GLY A 45 3.93 -12.43 -17.89
CA GLY A 45 2.68 -12.44 -18.65
C GLY A 45 1.50 -13.20 -18.03
N GLU A 46 1.73 -14.22 -17.21
CA GLU A 46 0.66 -14.98 -16.54
C GLU A 46 1.17 -15.70 -15.29
N ILE A 47 0.41 -15.63 -14.20
CA ILE A 47 0.73 -16.32 -12.94
C ILE A 47 0.30 -17.77 -13.08
N THR A 48 1.25 -18.68 -13.21
CA THR A 48 0.97 -20.12 -13.12
C THR A 48 1.06 -20.54 -11.65
N THR A 49 -0.07 -20.97 -11.08
CA THR A 49 -0.11 -21.52 -9.72
C THR A 49 0.01 -23.04 -9.80
N VAL A 50 1.03 -23.60 -9.16
CA VAL A 50 1.20 -25.06 -9.05
C VAL A 50 0.92 -25.46 -7.61
N THR A 51 -0.02 -26.38 -7.43
CA THR A 51 -0.33 -27.00 -6.13
C THR A 51 0.26 -28.39 -6.10
N VAL A 52 1.18 -28.64 -5.18
CA VAL A 52 1.75 -29.98 -4.96
C VAL A 52 1.16 -30.54 -3.67
N PRO A 53 0.39 -31.65 -3.72
CA PRO A 53 -0.15 -32.25 -2.51
C PRO A 53 0.93 -33.06 -1.79
N THR A 54 1.15 -32.78 -0.51
CA THR A 54 1.95 -33.63 0.37
C THR A 54 1.02 -34.41 1.29
N THR A 55 1.11 -35.74 1.27
CA THR A 55 0.35 -36.63 2.17
C THR A 55 1.25 -37.09 3.30
N VAL A 56 0.84 -36.84 4.55
CA VAL A 56 1.53 -37.34 5.75
C VAL A 56 0.62 -38.34 6.46
N THR A 57 1.16 -39.53 6.73
CA THR A 57 0.51 -40.55 7.57
C THR A 57 1.15 -40.52 8.94
N LEU A 58 0.36 -40.16 9.96
CA LEU A 58 0.81 -40.17 11.36
C LEU A 58 0.35 -41.49 12.02
N PRO A 59 1.20 -42.15 12.82
CA PRO A 59 0.74 -43.20 13.73
C PRO A 59 -0.13 -42.62 14.84
N GLY A 60 -0.81 -43.51 15.58
CA GLY A 60 -1.82 -43.18 16.59
C GLY A 60 -1.33 -42.32 17.76
N GLU A 61 -2.28 -41.95 18.62
CA GLU A 61 -2.36 -40.71 19.42
C GLU A 61 -1.27 -40.46 20.50
N ASP A 62 -0.21 -41.27 20.63
CA ASP A 62 0.76 -41.17 21.74
C ASP A 62 2.23 -41.00 21.33
N GLU A 63 2.55 -40.75 20.05
CA GLU A 63 3.92 -40.49 19.60
C GLU A 63 4.11 -39.07 19.01
N ILE A 64 5.05 -38.30 19.60
CA ILE A 64 5.54 -37.05 19.00
C ILE A 64 6.52 -37.39 17.89
N ILE A 65 6.13 -37.17 16.63
CA ILE A 65 7.00 -37.43 15.46
C ILE A 65 7.47 -36.12 14.86
N THR A 66 8.79 -35.99 14.70
CA THR A 66 9.41 -34.90 13.96
C THR A 66 9.42 -35.24 12.48
N VAL A 67 8.48 -34.67 11.72
CA VAL A 67 8.41 -34.87 10.26
C VAL A 67 9.45 -33.96 9.60
N THR A 68 10.46 -34.57 8.97
CA THR A 68 11.44 -33.83 8.16
C THR A 68 10.98 -33.89 6.70
N VAL A 69 10.44 -32.78 6.18
CA VAL A 69 10.01 -32.70 4.78
C VAL A 69 11.23 -32.48 3.89
N PRO A 70 11.54 -33.38 2.94
CA PRO A 70 12.65 -33.17 2.02
C PRO A 70 12.30 -32.06 1.03
N THR A 71 12.96 -30.91 1.13
CA THR A 71 12.86 -29.85 0.13
C THR A 71 13.62 -30.27 -1.12
N THR A 72 12.91 -30.76 -2.14
CA THR A 72 13.51 -31.05 -3.45
C THR A 72 13.50 -29.76 -4.26
N VAL A 73 14.66 -29.14 -4.45
CA VAL A 73 14.80 -27.98 -5.35
C VAL A 73 14.76 -28.51 -6.79
N VAL A 74 13.60 -28.42 -7.43
CA VAL A 74 13.46 -28.75 -8.86
C VAL A 74 13.99 -27.56 -9.66
N SER A 75 15.19 -27.69 -10.23
CA SER A 75 15.67 -26.77 -11.25
C SER A 75 14.90 -27.02 -12.54
N VAL A 76 13.84 -26.24 -12.76
CA VAL A 76 13.09 -26.27 -14.02
C VAL A 76 13.99 -25.70 -15.12
N THR A 77 14.48 -26.57 -16.00
CA THR A 77 15.14 -26.13 -17.23
C THR A 77 14.05 -25.84 -18.25
N THR A 78 13.73 -24.58 -18.48
CA THR A 78 12.81 -24.17 -19.54
C THR A 78 13.51 -24.35 -20.89
N THR A 79 13.19 -25.44 -21.59
CA THR A 79 13.54 -25.60 -23.00
C THR A 79 12.60 -24.73 -23.83
N THR A 80 13.06 -23.54 -24.21
CA THR A 80 12.31 -22.64 -25.11
C THR A 80 12.36 -23.19 -26.54
N THR A 81 11.34 -23.94 -26.94
CA THR A 81 11.13 -24.28 -28.36
C THR A 81 10.49 -23.07 -29.04
N SER A 82 11.30 -22.33 -29.82
CA SER A 82 10.84 -21.21 -30.63
C SER A 82 10.00 -21.71 -31.80
N THR A 83 8.70 -21.81 -31.62
CA THR A 83 7.74 -21.95 -32.73
C THR A 83 7.44 -20.55 -33.25
N THR A 84 7.82 -20.26 -34.50
CA THR A 84 7.52 -19.01 -35.17
C THR A 84 6.03 -18.91 -35.45
N GLU A 85 5.26 -18.50 -34.44
CA GLU A 85 3.90 -18.01 -34.65
C GLU A 85 3.98 -16.55 -35.11
N THR A 86 3.51 -16.29 -36.33
CA THR A 86 3.18 -14.94 -36.78
C THR A 86 1.98 -14.45 -35.98
N THR A 87 2.23 -13.99 -34.75
CA THR A 87 1.27 -13.22 -33.98
C THR A 87 1.21 -11.84 -34.62
N THR A 88 0.11 -11.52 -35.29
CA THR A 88 -0.26 -10.13 -35.55
C THR A 88 -0.42 -9.44 -34.20
N VAL A 89 0.61 -8.73 -33.76
CA VAL A 89 0.54 -7.76 -32.67
C VAL A 89 -0.59 -6.80 -33.03
N ALA A 90 -1.70 -6.88 -32.30
CA ALA A 90 -2.70 -5.83 -32.31
C ALA A 90 -1.95 -4.52 -32.06
N GLY A 91 -1.97 -3.62 -33.05
CA GLY A 91 -1.09 -2.47 -33.11
C GLY A 91 -0.98 -1.76 -31.77
N GLY A 92 0.26 -1.52 -31.32
CA GLY A 92 0.53 -0.73 -30.12
C GLY A 92 -0.35 0.51 -30.14
N ALA A 93 -1.08 0.72 -29.04
CA ALA A 93 -2.07 1.78 -28.94
C ALA A 93 -1.44 3.08 -29.46
N ALA A 94 -2.06 3.67 -30.48
CA ALA A 94 -1.54 4.88 -31.08
C ALA A 94 -1.36 5.94 -29.99
N CYS A 95 -0.20 6.60 -30.03
CA CYS A 95 0.12 7.72 -29.19
C CYS A 95 -1.06 8.69 -29.03
N PRO A 96 -1.38 9.15 -27.82
CA PRO A 96 -2.38 10.19 -27.64
C PRO A 96 -2.07 11.40 -28.53
N THR A 97 -3.09 11.89 -29.22
CA THR A 97 -3.00 13.07 -30.09
C THR A 97 -3.05 14.37 -29.28
N ALA A 98 -3.67 14.34 -28.10
CA ALA A 98 -3.70 15.47 -27.19
C ALA A 98 -2.30 15.76 -26.62
N SER A 99 -1.90 17.03 -26.66
CA SER A 99 -0.64 17.45 -26.05
C SER A 99 -0.71 17.38 -24.53
N GLN A 100 -1.85 17.74 -23.92
CA GLN A 100 -2.14 17.59 -22.49
C GLN A 100 -2.64 16.17 -22.20
N ILE A 101 -2.02 15.47 -21.25
CA ILE A 101 -2.38 14.09 -20.92
C ILE A 101 -3.23 13.97 -19.65
N LEU A 102 -3.22 14.98 -18.78
CA LEU A 102 -4.01 14.95 -17.55
C LEU A 102 -5.48 15.28 -17.84
N LEU A 103 -6.36 14.55 -17.17
CA LEU A 103 -7.79 14.79 -17.17
C LEU A 103 -8.15 15.75 -16.04
N ASN A 104 -9.07 16.69 -16.32
CA ASN A 104 -9.54 17.70 -15.36
C ASN A 104 -8.37 18.44 -14.66
N PRO A 105 -7.50 19.11 -15.45
CA PRO A 105 -6.31 19.79 -14.93
C PRO A 105 -6.64 20.96 -13.97
N SER A 106 -7.84 21.51 -14.06
CA SER A 106 -8.34 22.63 -13.25
C SER A 106 -9.28 22.19 -12.12
N PHE A 107 -9.43 20.89 -11.87
CA PHE A 107 -10.27 20.36 -10.79
C PHE A 107 -11.77 20.75 -10.83
N GLU A 108 -12.28 21.25 -11.95
CA GLU A 108 -13.67 21.71 -12.07
C GLU A 108 -14.69 20.58 -11.85
N THR A 109 -14.32 19.34 -12.16
CA THR A 109 -15.13 18.14 -11.86
C THR A 109 -14.51 17.29 -10.75
N ASP A 110 -15.27 16.33 -10.21
CA ASP A 110 -14.83 15.53 -9.07
C ASP A 110 -14.13 14.20 -9.44
N ASP A 111 -14.27 13.75 -10.69
CA ASP A 111 -14.15 12.32 -11.02
C ASP A 111 -12.79 11.89 -11.61
N ALA A 112 -11.90 12.83 -11.91
CA ALA A 112 -10.67 12.51 -12.66
C ALA A 112 -9.46 12.14 -11.78
N TRP A 113 -9.46 12.56 -10.52
CA TRP A 113 -8.32 12.39 -9.61
C TRP A 113 -8.72 11.50 -8.44
N ILE A 114 -7.94 10.44 -8.21
CA ILE A 114 -8.06 9.65 -7.01
C ILE A 114 -7.41 10.43 -5.87
N ARG A 115 -8.20 10.74 -4.85
CA ARG A 115 -7.75 11.42 -3.63
C ARG A 115 -7.52 10.39 -2.54
N GLN A 116 -6.30 10.34 -2.03
CA GLN A 116 -5.93 9.40 -0.96
C GLN A 116 -5.35 10.17 0.22
N SER A 117 -6.13 10.30 1.30
CA SER A 117 -5.62 10.75 2.59
C SER A 117 -4.75 9.66 3.20
N ASN A 118 -3.64 10.01 3.83
CA ASN A 118 -2.87 9.02 4.59
C ASN A 118 -3.62 8.69 5.90
N PRO A 119 -4.02 7.44 6.15
CA PRO A 119 -4.68 7.04 7.40
C PRO A 119 -3.82 7.27 8.65
N SER A 120 -2.49 7.32 8.50
CA SER A 120 -1.56 7.67 9.58
C SER A 120 -1.60 9.15 9.98
N ILE A 121 -2.37 9.97 9.27
CA ILE A 121 -2.67 11.36 9.59
C ILE A 121 -4.17 11.42 9.94
N PRO A 122 -4.60 11.11 11.18
CA PRO A 122 -6.00 10.85 11.51
C PRO A 122 -6.96 12.00 11.18
N SER A 123 -6.44 13.22 11.17
CA SER A 123 -7.15 14.46 10.90
C SER A 123 -6.82 15.04 9.51
N GLY A 124 -5.83 14.45 8.82
CA GLY A 124 -5.37 14.89 7.50
C GLY A 124 -6.38 14.59 6.41
N PHE A 125 -6.43 15.47 5.41
CA PHE A 125 -7.34 15.28 4.28
C PHE A 125 -6.77 15.77 2.96
N VAL A 126 -7.35 15.27 1.88
CA VAL A 126 -7.26 15.83 0.53
C VAL A 126 -8.67 15.91 -0.05
N ARG A 127 -9.08 17.09 -0.51
CA ARG A 127 -10.43 17.34 -1.01
C ARG A 127 -10.45 18.41 -2.09
N ARG A 128 -11.46 18.34 -2.95
CA ARG A 128 -11.83 19.46 -3.83
C ARG A 128 -12.49 20.55 -2.99
N THR A 129 -12.20 21.81 -3.26
CA THR A 129 -12.86 22.97 -2.62
C THR A 129 -13.12 24.03 -3.67
N VAL A 130 -14.25 24.73 -3.57
CA VAL A 130 -14.65 25.83 -4.45
C VAL A 130 -14.81 27.09 -3.60
N GLY A 131 -14.37 28.24 -4.10
CA GLY A 131 -14.52 29.51 -3.37
C GLY A 131 -13.42 30.54 -3.65
N SER A 132 -13.39 31.59 -2.84
CA SER A 132 -12.43 32.71 -2.91
C SER A 132 -10.96 32.31 -2.72
N GLU A 133 -10.72 31.06 -2.36
CA GLU A 133 -9.42 30.45 -2.14
C GLU A 133 -8.68 30.15 -3.46
N ALA A 134 -9.43 29.91 -4.53
CA ALA A 134 -8.91 29.61 -5.87
C ALA A 134 -8.26 30.83 -6.53
N ALA A 135 -7.32 30.59 -7.46
CA ALA A 135 -6.60 31.67 -8.16
C ALA A 135 -7.55 32.59 -8.96
N ASP A 136 -8.65 32.05 -9.45
CA ASP A 136 -9.63 32.68 -10.34
C ASP A 136 -11.10 32.43 -9.90
N GLY A 137 -11.31 31.89 -8.69
CA GLY A 137 -12.64 31.52 -8.18
C GLY A 137 -13.14 30.13 -8.63
N SER A 138 -12.29 29.36 -9.29
CA SER A 138 -12.52 27.97 -9.72
C SER A 138 -12.43 26.95 -8.57
N ALA A 139 -12.43 25.67 -8.90
CA ALA A 139 -12.16 24.59 -7.97
C ALA A 139 -10.66 24.37 -7.77
N ILE A 140 -10.26 24.12 -6.53
CA ILE A 140 -8.89 23.76 -6.17
C ILE A 140 -8.85 22.41 -5.47
N MET A 141 -7.66 21.80 -5.45
CA MET A 141 -7.38 20.74 -4.49
C MET A 141 -6.76 21.32 -3.22
N GLN A 142 -7.44 21.10 -2.10
CA GLN A 142 -6.96 21.43 -0.77
C GLN A 142 -6.45 20.17 -0.07
N THR A 143 -5.29 20.27 0.55
CA THR A 143 -4.84 19.28 1.52
C THR A 143 -4.49 19.93 2.86
N ALA A 144 -4.76 19.19 3.93
CA ALA A 144 -4.35 19.56 5.27
C ALA A 144 -3.53 18.43 5.88
N ILE A 145 -2.40 18.81 6.48
CA ILE A 145 -1.42 17.91 7.07
C ILE A 145 -1.15 18.43 8.49
N ASP A 146 -1.45 17.60 9.48
CA ASP A 146 -1.28 17.90 10.90
C ASP A 146 -0.07 17.12 11.45
N ARG A 147 -0.33 15.88 11.86
CA ARG A 147 0.62 14.94 12.46
C ARG A 147 1.11 13.98 11.40
N VAL A 148 2.37 14.08 11.03
CA VAL A 148 3.02 12.99 10.31
C VAL A 148 3.64 12.07 11.35
N VAL A 149 3.45 10.76 11.24
CA VAL A 149 4.15 9.77 12.09
C VAL A 149 5.33 9.16 11.32
N ASN A 150 5.26 9.16 9.98
CA ASN A 150 6.31 8.73 9.05
C ASN A 150 6.52 9.78 7.95
N ALA A 151 7.68 10.44 7.92
CA ALA A 151 8.02 11.64 7.13
C ALA A 151 7.95 11.49 5.59
N HIS A 152 7.43 10.38 5.04
CA HIS A 152 7.43 10.10 3.60
C HIS A 152 6.10 9.54 3.05
N GLU A 153 5.12 9.30 3.91
CA GLU A 153 3.80 8.84 3.54
C GLU A 153 2.85 10.04 3.64
N GLY A 154 2.79 10.84 2.59
CA GLY A 154 1.93 12.02 2.52
C GLY A 154 0.49 11.70 2.12
N ASN A 155 -0.37 12.72 2.14
CA ASN A 155 -1.60 12.70 1.34
C ASN A 155 -1.23 12.67 -0.14
N GLN A 156 -2.13 12.13 -0.98
CA GLN A 156 -1.82 11.89 -2.39
C GLN A 156 -2.99 12.23 -3.32
N LEU A 157 -2.61 12.70 -4.51
CA LEU A 157 -3.46 12.76 -5.70
C LEU A 157 -2.88 11.84 -6.75
N LEU A 158 -3.72 10.98 -7.35
CA LEU A 158 -3.28 10.02 -8.34
C LEU A 158 -4.15 10.08 -9.59
N GLN A 159 -3.51 9.96 -10.75
CA GLN A 159 -4.18 9.80 -12.03
C GLN A 159 -3.34 8.92 -12.97
N ALA A 160 -3.93 7.84 -13.46
CA ALA A 160 -3.35 7.05 -14.53
C ALA A 160 -3.66 7.72 -15.87
N VAL A 161 -2.64 7.93 -16.70
CA VAL A 161 -2.76 8.62 -17.98
C VAL A 161 -2.07 7.84 -19.08
N ARG A 162 -2.65 7.87 -20.29
CA ARG A 162 -1.98 7.33 -21.48
C ARG A 162 -0.90 8.30 -21.96
N VAL A 163 0.23 7.75 -22.34
CA VAL A 163 1.41 8.48 -22.82
C VAL A 163 2.07 7.71 -23.96
N CYS A 164 3.09 8.32 -24.55
CA CYS A 164 3.93 7.69 -25.56
C CYS A 164 5.25 7.25 -24.93
N PRO A 165 5.62 5.96 -25.00
CA PRO A 165 6.93 5.51 -24.53
C PRO A 165 8.05 6.29 -25.23
N GLY A 166 9.04 6.75 -24.46
CA GLY A 166 10.19 7.53 -24.94
C GLY A 166 9.94 9.03 -25.08
N GLU A 167 8.69 9.49 -25.10
CA GLU A 167 8.37 10.92 -25.19
C GLU A 167 8.59 11.65 -23.86
N LYS A 168 8.94 12.93 -23.97
CA LYS A 168 9.16 13.81 -22.81
C LYS A 168 7.92 14.66 -22.54
N TYR A 169 7.62 14.85 -21.27
CA TYR A 169 6.47 15.62 -20.80
C TYR A 169 6.92 16.70 -19.82
N GLN A 170 6.37 17.90 -19.98
CA GLN A 170 6.48 18.98 -19.01
C GLN A 170 5.28 18.95 -18.07
N PHE A 171 5.54 18.70 -16.79
CA PHE A 171 4.56 18.81 -15.73
C PHE A 171 4.60 20.22 -15.14
N SER A 172 3.45 20.82 -14.88
CA SER A 172 3.35 22.11 -14.18
C SER A 172 2.09 22.16 -13.33
N MET A 173 2.20 22.78 -12.16
CA MET A 173 1.06 23.17 -11.33
C MET A 173 1.36 24.48 -10.62
N ILE A 174 0.34 25.07 -9.99
CA ILE A 174 0.54 26.18 -9.05
C ILE A 174 0.22 25.71 -7.63
N LEU A 175 1.03 26.17 -6.68
CA LEU A 175 0.94 25.83 -5.27
C LEU A 175 0.75 27.08 -4.42
N ARG A 176 -0.03 26.98 -3.35
CA ARG A 176 -0.16 28.04 -2.34
C ARG A 176 -0.30 27.44 -0.95
N THR A 177 0.44 27.97 0.03
CA THR A 177 0.22 27.64 1.45
C THR A 177 -0.50 28.81 2.13
N ILE A 178 -1.45 28.52 3.03
CA ILE A 178 -2.25 29.56 3.73
C ILE A 178 -2.07 29.58 5.25
N SER A 179 -1.39 28.58 5.78
CA SER A 179 -0.91 28.53 7.15
C SER A 179 0.49 27.98 7.01
N ALA A 180 1.49 28.83 7.23
CA ALA A 180 2.86 28.37 7.14
C ALA A 180 3.04 27.22 8.12
N SER A 181 3.47 26.07 7.58
CA SER A 181 4.22 25.10 8.35
C SER A 181 5.25 25.84 9.21
N ALA A 182 5.37 25.48 10.49
CA ALA A 182 6.39 26.05 11.35
C ALA A 182 7.78 25.87 10.68
N PRO A 183 8.74 26.80 10.84
CA PRO A 183 10.04 26.76 10.14
C PRO A 183 10.84 25.46 10.34
N ASP A 184 10.61 24.78 11.45
CA ASP A 184 11.15 23.46 11.82
C ASP A 184 10.37 22.28 11.22
N ARG A 185 9.27 22.54 10.51
CA ARG A 185 8.30 21.56 10.01
C ARG A 185 7.76 21.87 8.61
N PRO A 186 8.60 22.18 7.61
CA PRO A 186 8.10 22.62 6.31
C PRO A 186 7.22 21.57 5.62
N THR A 187 6.19 22.08 4.95
CA THR A 187 5.40 21.33 3.97
C THR A 187 6.26 21.09 2.74
N LEU A 188 6.21 19.86 2.24
CA LEU A 188 6.95 19.39 1.08
C LEU A 188 6.01 18.73 0.09
N VAL A 189 6.38 18.82 -1.19
CA VAL A 189 5.63 18.28 -2.30
C VAL A 189 6.58 17.54 -3.24
N SER A 190 6.16 16.38 -3.73
CA SER A 190 6.84 15.68 -4.81
C SER A 190 5.85 15.18 -5.84
N VAL A 191 6.31 15.11 -7.08
CA VAL A 191 5.58 14.49 -8.18
C VAL A 191 6.37 13.29 -8.67
N LEU A 192 5.66 12.19 -8.83
CA LEU A 192 6.18 10.92 -9.26
C LEU A 192 5.48 10.46 -10.53
N ALA A 193 6.22 9.76 -11.37
CA ALA A 193 5.72 9.00 -12.51
C ALA A 193 6.12 7.53 -12.26
N ASP A 194 5.13 6.64 -12.16
CA ASP A 194 5.33 5.21 -11.86
C ASP A 194 6.21 4.96 -10.62
N GLY A 195 5.99 5.77 -9.57
CA GLY A 195 6.74 5.68 -8.32
C GLY A 195 8.13 6.30 -8.33
N ALA A 196 8.64 6.79 -9.47
CA ALA A 196 9.89 7.52 -9.55
C ALA A 196 9.66 9.03 -9.39
N VAL A 197 10.29 9.64 -8.37
CA VAL A 197 10.25 11.10 -8.16
C VAL A 197 10.99 11.80 -9.30
N PHE A 198 10.33 12.72 -9.99
CA PHE A 198 10.95 13.57 -11.02
C PHE A 198 10.91 15.06 -10.69
N LEU A 199 10.12 15.45 -9.69
CA LEU A 199 10.00 16.83 -9.23
C LEU A 199 9.77 16.83 -7.71
N GLN A 200 10.55 17.63 -6.98
CA GLN A 200 10.44 17.75 -5.53
C GLN A 200 10.67 19.20 -5.10
N SER A 201 9.86 19.67 -4.15
CA SER A 201 9.97 21.03 -3.61
C SER A 201 11.04 21.09 -2.53
N GLY A 202 11.60 22.29 -2.35
CA GLY A 202 12.14 22.67 -1.05
C GLY A 202 11.01 22.90 -0.03
N ALA A 203 11.38 23.40 1.14
CA ALA A 203 10.43 23.84 2.15
C ALA A 203 9.46 24.89 1.59
N LEU A 204 8.15 24.57 1.59
CA LEU A 204 7.13 25.54 1.24
C LEU A 204 6.79 26.38 2.48
N THR A 205 7.21 27.64 2.46
CA THR A 205 6.98 28.61 3.56
C THR A 205 6.14 29.80 3.12
N VAL A 206 5.50 29.73 1.95
CA VAL A 206 4.97 30.91 1.26
C VAL A 206 3.53 31.18 1.69
N GLU A 207 3.35 32.09 2.63
CA GLU A 207 2.00 32.55 3.03
C GLU A 207 1.33 33.49 2.02
N ASN A 208 2.05 33.98 1.00
CA ASN A 208 1.52 35.01 0.10
C ASN A 208 1.76 34.71 -1.38
N GLY A 209 0.80 34.01 -1.98
CA GLY A 209 0.65 33.91 -3.43
C GLY A 209 0.69 32.48 -3.99
N TRP A 210 0.22 32.35 -5.23
CA TRP A 210 0.37 31.14 -6.02
C TRP A 210 1.76 31.10 -6.66
N VAL A 211 2.47 29.99 -6.48
CA VAL A 211 3.83 29.79 -6.97
C VAL A 211 3.84 28.66 -7.99
N PRO A 212 4.47 28.83 -9.17
CA PRO A 212 4.59 27.76 -10.14
C PRO A 212 5.53 26.67 -9.64
N PHE A 213 5.18 25.42 -9.96
CA PHE A 213 5.96 24.24 -9.64
C PHE A 213 5.98 23.32 -10.86
N THR A 214 7.14 23.27 -11.51
CA THR A 214 7.30 22.72 -12.86
C THR A 214 8.48 21.76 -12.89
N GLY A 215 8.34 20.67 -13.66
CA GLY A 215 9.37 19.67 -13.86
C GLY A 215 9.13 18.90 -15.16
N THR A 216 10.01 17.95 -15.47
CA THR A 216 9.86 17.11 -16.66
C THR A 216 10.10 15.65 -16.34
N PHE A 217 9.40 14.76 -17.04
CA PHE A 217 9.66 13.33 -17.01
C PHE A 217 9.64 12.75 -18.42
N THR A 218 10.23 11.57 -18.59
CA THR A 218 10.17 10.78 -19.82
C THR A 218 9.37 9.52 -19.56
N ALA A 219 8.36 9.26 -20.40
CA ALA A 219 7.50 8.10 -20.25
C ALA A 219 8.26 6.82 -20.61
N LYS A 220 8.16 5.79 -19.76
CA LYS A 220 8.79 4.48 -20.00
C LYS A 220 7.83 3.45 -20.57
N ALA A 221 6.53 3.62 -20.31
CA ALA A 221 5.44 2.77 -20.78
C ALA A 221 4.40 3.62 -21.53
N ASP A 222 3.34 2.97 -22.04
CA ASP A 222 2.23 3.61 -22.74
C ASP A 222 1.13 4.14 -21.79
N THR A 223 1.28 3.82 -20.51
CA THR A 223 0.47 4.33 -19.39
C THR A 223 1.41 4.69 -18.26
N VAL A 224 1.18 5.83 -17.62
CA VAL A 224 1.93 6.30 -16.45
C VAL A 224 0.95 6.64 -15.34
N LEU A 225 1.29 6.23 -14.11
CA LEU A 225 0.62 6.73 -12.91
C LEU A 225 1.33 8.01 -12.45
N ILE A 226 0.65 9.14 -12.61
CA ILE A 226 1.07 10.41 -12.04
C ILE A 226 0.59 10.45 -10.59
N GLN A 227 1.52 10.65 -9.67
CA GLN A 227 1.26 10.76 -8.25
C GLN A 227 1.83 12.09 -7.74
N ILE A 228 0.98 12.90 -7.11
CA ILE A 228 1.41 14.09 -6.37
C ILE A 228 1.29 13.77 -4.88
N ARG A 229 2.38 13.95 -4.14
CA ARG A 229 2.48 13.60 -2.72
C ARG A 229 2.77 14.84 -1.90
N PHE A 230 2.08 14.99 -0.76
CA PHE A 230 2.19 16.13 0.15
C PHE A 230 2.45 15.65 1.58
N TRP A 231 3.51 16.12 2.22
CA TRP A 231 3.86 15.71 3.59
C TRP A 231 4.58 16.83 4.33
N ASN A 232 4.70 16.68 5.65
CA ASN A 232 5.57 17.51 6.49
C ASN A 232 6.85 16.73 6.82
N SER A 233 7.99 17.43 6.76
CA SER A 233 9.32 16.82 6.92
C SER A 233 9.65 16.27 8.31
N SER A 234 8.88 16.62 9.35
CA SER A 234 9.13 16.19 10.73
C SER A 234 7.87 15.63 11.38
N PRO A 235 7.93 14.43 11.99
CA PRO A 235 6.82 13.92 12.77
C PRO A 235 6.69 14.66 14.10
N GLU A 236 5.48 15.10 14.43
CA GLU A 236 5.21 15.77 15.71
C GLU A 236 4.35 14.88 16.61
N THR A 237 4.78 14.71 17.87
CA THR A 237 4.00 14.07 18.93
C THR A 237 3.26 15.09 19.83
N SER A 238 3.33 16.38 19.50
CA SER A 238 2.77 17.47 20.31
C SER A 238 1.25 17.55 20.17
N PRO A 239 0.51 17.77 21.27
CA PRO A 239 -0.94 18.00 21.21
C PRO A 239 -1.33 19.36 20.61
N ASN A 240 -0.39 20.30 20.44
CA ASN A 240 -0.63 21.66 19.91
C ASN A 240 -0.23 21.80 18.43
N ALA A 241 -0.27 20.70 17.67
CA ALA A 241 0.22 20.65 16.31
C ALA A 241 -0.49 21.68 15.40
N ILE A 242 0.31 22.48 14.69
CA ILE A 242 -0.16 23.51 13.77
C ILE A 242 -0.44 22.85 12.43
N TRP A 243 -1.64 23.07 11.91
CA TRP A 243 -2.06 22.59 10.61
C TRP A 243 -1.28 23.27 9.49
N SER A 244 -0.75 22.45 8.58
CA SER A 244 -0.22 22.90 7.31
C SER A 244 -1.28 22.70 6.24
N TYR A 245 -1.71 23.79 5.61
CA TYR A 245 -2.68 23.76 4.52
C TYR A 245 -1.99 24.15 3.22
N LEU A 246 -2.18 23.30 2.21
CA LEU A 246 -1.68 23.51 0.86
C LEU A 246 -2.84 23.45 -0.13
N TRP A 247 -2.83 24.38 -1.06
CA TRP A 247 -3.73 24.45 -2.20
C TRP A 247 -2.97 24.25 -3.50
N ILE A 248 -3.63 23.58 -4.44
CA ILE A 248 -3.07 23.20 -5.73
C ILE A 248 -4.11 23.49 -6.78
N ASP A 249 -3.65 24.00 -7.91
CA ASP A 249 -4.47 24.30 -9.07
C ASP A 249 -3.65 24.21 -10.37
N ALA A 250 -4.33 24.31 -11.52
CA ALA A 250 -3.77 24.34 -12.87
C ALA A 250 -2.74 23.24 -13.15
N VAL A 251 -3.06 22.00 -12.78
CA VAL A 251 -2.16 20.85 -12.93
C VAL A 251 -2.16 20.37 -14.37
N THR A 252 -1.02 20.44 -15.03
CA THR A 252 -0.86 20.14 -16.45
C THR A 252 0.33 19.20 -16.65
N ALA A 253 0.23 18.28 -17.59
CA ALA A 253 1.35 17.53 -18.15
C ALA A 253 1.26 17.54 -19.69
N THR A 254 2.17 18.24 -20.34
CA THR A 254 2.11 18.47 -21.79
C THR A 254 3.30 17.80 -22.48
N ARG A 255 3.07 17.06 -23.57
CA ARG A 255 4.16 16.51 -24.41
C ARG A 255 5.00 17.66 -24.97
N ILE A 256 6.31 17.58 -24.80
CA ILE A 256 7.27 18.55 -25.33
C ILE A 256 8.19 17.86 -26.34
N ALA A 257 8.65 18.64 -27.32
CA ALA A 257 9.57 18.20 -28.36
C ALA A 257 11.00 17.97 -27.83
#